data_AF-A0A1L9N9D4-F1
#
_entry.id   AF-A0A1L9N9D4-F1
#
_cell.length_a   1.000
_cell.length_b   1.000
_cell.length_c   1.000
_cell.angle_alpha   90.00
_cell.angle_beta   90.00
_cell.angle_gamma   90.00
#
_symmetry.space_group_name_H-M   'P 1'
#
loop_
_entity.id
_entity.type
_entity.pdbx_description
1 polymer ?
#
loop_
_entity_poly.entity_id
_entity_poly.type
_entity_poly.pdbx_seq_one_letter_code
_entity_poly.pdbx_strand_id
1 'polypeptide(L)'
;MDACGRLPHSTRHHLFSIYFSKVNHILPLVDQASFTQANSDGVASVFLERAICLVAAKDRAAGPHLRFSNDGPLISSRSFCSKLYQGLVVALNVGLESDRLCRIRILTLMSLHCEGYEGAEAASMHLCQAIHQAQTVGLHLDRPGRAPGDSLFNLFWCLWGLDRMHACIGGRPVILSDCDIGIEKPKIQDISPRSAFDIWFAISDLLSTVISLYRPSSDHTVGWEGEFPAFEGITGDKLQDDLDFATLGLLELYYHAVAILSCRYKVTHRSDESRPSYVRQGLAAVRIHSIAAIECSQELPPLPIVPYALALSMGVSYQQFRSSKLITHLDRARTSLEACCTLLEELGGLWYSAEATARLGRKALHQIDEADLGHHQHGRAASPATPTTQNPRAFLSPPPDSSFDPAQGTLSNVRSGAPSTALGQELPPRPIYSQDISAPDPEHDSFTDIDTLFGDFLDLSLPTNFWDPLFMAEPPPGT
;
A
#
# COMPACT_ATOMS: atom_id res chain seq x y z
N MET A 1 -24.54 -4.34 26.05
CA MET A 1 -23.91 -3.00 26.13
C MET A 1 -24.60 -2.16 25.08
N ASP A 2 -25.05 -0.95 25.41
CA ASP A 2 -25.90 -0.16 24.53
C ASP A 2 -25.09 0.40 23.34
N ALA A 3 -25.31 -0.16 22.15
CA ALA A 3 -24.68 0.30 20.91
C ALA A 3 -25.05 1.74 20.57
N CYS A 4 -26.14 2.26 21.15
CA CYS A 4 -26.68 3.59 20.94
C CYS A 4 -26.28 4.58 22.04
N GLY A 5 -25.63 4.11 23.11
CA GLY A 5 -25.23 4.94 24.24
C GLY A 5 -23.98 5.80 23.95
N ARG A 6 -23.87 6.94 24.63
CA ARG A 6 -22.64 7.75 24.64
C ARG A 6 -21.55 7.05 25.46
N LEU A 7 -20.31 7.17 24.99
CA LEU A 7 -19.14 6.78 25.76
C LEU A 7 -18.97 7.67 27.01
N PRO A 8 -18.23 7.21 28.05
CA PRO A 8 -17.87 8.02 29.21
C PRO A 8 -17.34 9.40 28.80
N HIS A 9 -17.73 10.45 29.53
CA HIS A 9 -17.27 11.81 29.21
C HIS A 9 -15.74 11.92 29.26
N SER A 10 -15.10 11.27 30.24
CA SER A 10 -13.64 11.20 30.36
C SER A 10 -12.98 10.58 29.12
N THR A 11 -13.56 9.51 28.56
CA THR A 11 -13.11 8.92 27.30
C THR A 11 -13.30 9.89 26.14
N ARG A 12 -14.53 10.37 25.93
CA ARG A 12 -14.88 11.23 24.78
C ARG A 12 -14.04 12.51 24.72
N HIS A 13 -13.88 13.19 25.86
CA HIS A 13 -13.16 14.45 25.93
C HIS A 13 -11.71 14.33 25.40
N HIS A 14 -10.97 13.31 25.84
CA HIS A 14 -9.60 13.08 25.41
C HIS A 14 -9.52 12.64 23.94
N LEU A 15 -10.42 11.73 23.52
CA LEU A 15 -10.42 11.24 22.14
C LEU A 15 -10.84 12.31 21.13
N PHE A 16 -11.74 13.23 21.50
CA PHE A 16 -12.08 14.38 20.66
C PHE A 16 -10.88 15.32 20.50
N SER A 17 -10.16 15.59 21.59
CA SER A 17 -8.93 16.40 21.55
C SER A 17 -7.92 15.82 20.56
N ILE A 18 -7.63 14.51 20.69
CA ILE A 18 -6.72 13.78 19.79
C ILE A 18 -7.19 13.86 18.33
N TYR A 19 -8.48 13.63 18.06
CA TYR A 19 -9.00 13.66 16.70
C TYR A 19 -8.84 15.04 16.05
N PHE A 20 -9.24 16.10 16.74
CA PHE A 20 -9.18 17.45 16.18
C PHE A 20 -7.75 17.97 16.03
N SER A 21 -6.83 17.59 16.92
CA SER A 21 -5.43 18.02 16.84
C SER A 21 -4.57 17.21 15.88
N LYS A 22 -4.88 15.92 15.66
CA LYS A 22 -4.02 15.04 14.86
C LYS A 22 -4.61 14.61 13.53
N VAL A 23 -5.93 14.62 13.36
CA VAL A 23 -6.59 14.03 12.19
C VAL A 23 -7.39 15.05 11.42
N ASN A 24 -8.24 15.83 12.08
CA ASN A 24 -9.22 16.67 11.39
C ASN A 24 -8.60 17.84 10.63
N HIS A 25 -7.41 18.33 11.02
CA HIS A 25 -6.71 19.37 10.24
C HIS A 25 -6.09 18.82 8.95
N ILE A 26 -5.77 17.52 8.90
CA ILE A 26 -5.30 16.81 7.70
C ILE A 26 -6.48 16.39 6.82
N LEU A 27 -7.53 15.87 7.45
CA LEU A 27 -8.77 15.41 6.83
C LEU A 27 -9.96 16.14 7.49
N PRO A 28 -10.29 17.38 7.05
CA PRO A 28 -11.36 18.21 7.59
C PRO A 28 -12.76 17.65 7.28
N LEU A 29 -13.07 16.51 7.87
CA LEU A 29 -14.34 15.79 7.75
C LEU A 29 -15.43 16.40 8.62
N VAL A 30 -15.05 16.94 9.78
CA VAL A 30 -15.95 17.49 10.79
C VAL A 30 -15.62 18.97 11.04
N ASP A 31 -16.63 19.83 10.93
CA ASP A 31 -16.50 21.22 11.35
C ASP A 31 -16.41 21.31 12.88
N GLN A 32 -15.23 21.65 13.40
CA GLN A 32 -14.95 21.59 14.84
C GLN A 32 -15.80 22.57 15.66
N ALA A 33 -16.06 23.76 15.12
CA ALA A 33 -16.87 24.76 15.82
C ALA A 33 -18.32 24.29 15.96
N SER A 34 -18.93 23.85 14.85
CA SER A 34 -20.29 23.31 14.82
C SER A 34 -20.43 22.06 15.68
N PHE A 35 -19.44 21.16 15.63
CA PHE A 35 -19.46 19.94 16.45
C PHE A 35 -19.34 20.26 17.95
N THR A 36 -18.42 21.14 18.34
CA THR A 36 -18.24 21.56 19.74
C THR A 36 -19.52 22.18 20.30
N GLN A 37 -20.17 23.05 19.52
CA GLN A 37 -21.45 23.66 19.88
C GLN A 37 -22.54 22.59 20.05
N ALA A 38 -22.73 21.73 19.05
CA ALA A 38 -23.73 20.66 19.11
C ALA A 38 -23.51 19.68 20.27
N ASN A 39 -22.25 19.38 20.61
CA ASN A 39 -21.91 18.51 21.74
C ASN A 39 -22.19 19.20 23.09
N SER A 40 -21.97 20.51 23.18
CA SER A 40 -22.28 21.31 24.38
C SER A 40 -23.78 21.42 24.61
N ASP A 41 -24.54 21.54 23.52
CA ASP A 41 -26.01 21.58 23.53
C ASP A 41 -26.65 20.19 23.70
N GLY A 42 -25.84 19.11 23.71
CA GLY A 42 -26.32 17.73 23.85
C GLY A 42 -27.02 17.15 22.62
N VAL A 43 -26.99 17.86 21.48
CA VAL A 43 -27.66 17.49 20.22
C VAL A 43 -26.74 16.84 19.19
N ALA A 44 -25.42 16.78 19.45
CA ALA A 44 -24.48 16.08 18.58
C ALA A 44 -24.86 14.60 18.39
N SER A 45 -24.68 14.10 17.16
CA SER A 45 -24.92 12.69 16.85
C SER A 45 -23.99 11.81 17.69
N VAL A 46 -24.59 10.88 18.44
CA VAL A 46 -23.85 9.88 19.23
C VAL A 46 -23.02 8.97 18.30
N PHE A 47 -23.49 8.72 17.09
CA PHE A 47 -22.78 7.90 16.12
C PHE A 47 -21.57 8.63 15.54
N LEU A 48 -21.69 9.93 15.28
CA LEU A 48 -20.54 10.76 14.88
C LEU A 48 -19.48 10.83 15.98
N GLU A 49 -19.89 11.03 17.24
CA GLU A 49 -18.98 10.99 18.38
C GLU A 49 -18.22 9.67 18.49
N ARG A 50 -18.93 8.56 18.30
CA ARG A 50 -18.32 7.23 18.31
C ARG A 50 -17.36 7.08 17.14
N ALA A 51 -17.72 7.49 15.93
CA ALA A 51 -16.83 7.43 14.76
C ALA A 51 -15.56 8.26 14.94
N ILE A 52 -15.65 9.45 15.54
CA ILE A 52 -14.49 10.25 15.95
C ILE A 52 -13.60 9.47 16.93
N CYS A 53 -14.23 8.87 17.95
CA CYS A 53 -13.50 8.04 18.92
C CYS A 53 -12.87 6.79 18.29
N LEU A 54 -13.47 6.20 17.26
CA LEU A 54 -12.94 5.04 16.55
C LEU A 54 -11.57 5.35 15.92
N VAL A 55 -11.45 6.53 15.30
CA VAL A 55 -10.21 6.97 14.65
C VAL A 55 -9.18 7.38 15.72
N ALA A 56 -9.58 8.22 16.67
CA ALA A 56 -8.68 8.70 17.72
C ALA A 56 -8.13 7.60 18.63
N ALA A 57 -8.89 6.52 18.86
CA ALA A 57 -8.48 5.42 19.74
C ALA A 57 -7.24 4.67 19.23
N LYS A 58 -6.84 4.86 17.96
CA LYS A 58 -5.62 4.30 17.38
C LYS A 58 -4.37 5.12 17.67
N ASP A 59 -4.51 6.30 18.28
CA ASP A 59 -3.37 7.05 18.81
C ASP A 59 -2.87 6.45 20.13
N ARG A 60 -1.56 6.42 20.36
CA ARG A 60 -0.97 5.86 21.58
C ARG A 60 -1.38 6.64 22.83
N ALA A 61 -1.56 7.96 22.73
CA ALA A 61 -2.02 8.80 23.83
C ALA A 61 -3.46 8.49 24.26
N ALA A 62 -4.25 7.80 23.42
CA ALA A 62 -5.62 7.41 23.78
C ALA A 62 -5.65 6.28 24.82
N GLY A 63 -4.59 5.45 24.91
CA GLY A 63 -4.53 4.23 25.71
C GLY A 63 -5.05 4.36 27.15
N PRO A 64 -4.59 5.34 27.95
CA PRO A 64 -5.04 5.55 29.33
C PRO A 64 -6.54 5.90 29.48
N HIS A 65 -7.24 6.21 28.38
CA HIS A 65 -8.61 6.70 28.36
C HIS A 65 -9.60 5.68 27.74
N LEU A 66 -9.13 4.55 27.23
CA LEU A 66 -9.98 3.60 26.50
C LEU A 66 -10.84 2.76 27.43
N ARG A 67 -12.06 3.25 27.71
CA ARG A 67 -13.07 2.59 28.55
C ARG A 67 -14.49 2.80 28.00
N PHE A 68 -15.35 1.80 28.21
CA PHE A 68 -16.78 1.85 27.84
C PHE A 68 -17.72 2.30 28.97
N SER A 69 -17.24 2.32 30.21
CA SER A 69 -17.98 2.79 31.39
C SER A 69 -17.03 3.58 32.31
N ASN A 70 -17.57 4.51 33.11
CA ASN A 70 -16.77 5.39 33.99
C ASN A 70 -15.81 4.59 34.88
N ASP A 71 -16.30 3.50 35.48
CA ASP A 71 -15.53 2.62 36.38
C ASP A 71 -15.13 1.29 35.71
N GLY A 72 -15.19 1.23 34.38
CA GLY A 72 -14.83 0.03 33.62
C GLY A 72 -13.32 -0.21 33.56
N PRO A 73 -12.89 -1.44 33.21
CA PRO A 73 -11.50 -1.73 32.96
C PRO A 73 -10.98 -0.96 31.74
N LEU A 74 -9.69 -0.63 31.76
CA LEU A 74 -8.97 -0.24 30.54
C LEU A 74 -8.95 -1.41 29.58
N ILE A 75 -9.10 -1.11 28.30
CA ILE A 75 -9.04 -2.10 27.24
C ILE A 75 -8.06 -1.66 26.16
N SER A 76 -7.54 -2.63 25.41
CA SER A 76 -6.62 -2.33 24.31
C SER A 76 -7.32 -1.55 23.19
N SER A 77 -6.52 -0.77 22.44
CA SER A 77 -6.99 0.00 21.28
C SER A 77 -7.79 -0.84 20.30
N ARG A 78 -7.25 -1.99 19.87
CA ARG A 78 -7.95 -2.89 18.96
C ARG A 78 -9.28 -3.39 19.51
N SER A 79 -9.31 -3.86 20.77
CA SER A 79 -10.55 -4.32 21.41
C SER A 79 -11.59 -3.20 21.54
N PHE A 80 -11.15 -1.97 21.85
CA PHE A 80 -12.01 -0.80 21.90
C PHE A 80 -12.58 -0.48 20.51
N CYS A 81 -11.72 -0.40 19.50
CA CYS A 81 -12.11 -0.09 18.12
C CYS A 81 -13.06 -1.15 17.55
N SER A 82 -12.77 -2.45 17.69
CA SER A 82 -13.64 -3.52 17.17
C SER A 82 -15.05 -3.45 17.75
N LYS A 83 -15.17 -3.26 19.08
CA LYS A 83 -16.47 -3.14 19.75
C LYS A 83 -17.23 -1.89 19.32
N LEU A 84 -16.53 -0.76 19.19
CA LEU A 84 -17.12 0.49 18.76
C LEU A 84 -17.61 0.38 17.30
N TYR A 85 -16.75 -0.13 16.41
CA TYR A 85 -17.03 -0.37 15.00
C TYR A 85 -18.24 -1.29 14.81
N GLN A 86 -18.32 -2.42 15.52
CA GLN A 86 -19.48 -3.32 15.47
C GLN A 86 -20.79 -2.59 15.82
N GLY A 87 -20.77 -1.74 16.85
CA GLY A 87 -21.93 -0.92 17.21
C GLY A 87 -22.33 0.07 16.12
N LEU A 88 -21.35 0.72 15.47
CA LEU A 88 -21.61 1.63 14.35
C LEU A 88 -22.19 0.91 13.14
N VAL A 89 -21.64 -0.26 12.77
CA VAL A 89 -22.16 -1.08 11.66
C VAL A 89 -23.63 -1.40 11.89
N VAL A 90 -23.99 -1.88 13.08
CA VAL A 90 -25.39 -2.18 13.44
C VAL A 90 -26.25 -0.92 13.35
N ALA A 91 -25.81 0.19 13.94
CA ALA A 91 -26.58 1.43 13.95
C ALA A 91 -26.83 1.99 12.54
N LEU A 92 -25.83 1.97 11.67
CA LEU A 92 -25.95 2.44 10.29
C LEU A 92 -26.79 1.51 9.43
N ASN A 93 -26.73 0.19 9.63
CA ASN A 93 -27.53 -0.77 8.88
C ASN A 93 -29.01 -0.69 9.23
N VAL A 94 -29.35 -0.41 10.50
CA VAL A 94 -30.73 -0.20 10.95
C VAL A 94 -31.24 1.21 10.60
N GLY A 95 -30.36 2.12 10.17
CA GLY A 95 -30.74 3.48 9.78
C GLY A 95 -30.99 4.40 10.97
N LEU A 96 -30.28 4.21 12.09
CA LEU A 96 -30.45 5.03 13.29
C LEU A 96 -29.90 6.46 13.14
N GLU A 97 -28.95 6.69 12.24
CA GLU A 97 -28.52 8.03 11.87
C GLU A 97 -29.40 8.57 10.74
N SER A 98 -30.23 9.57 11.07
CA SER A 98 -31.17 10.18 10.14
C SER A 98 -30.56 11.33 9.33
N ASP A 99 -29.53 12.00 9.84
CA ASP A 99 -28.87 13.08 9.13
C ASP A 99 -27.92 12.51 8.07
N ARG A 100 -28.23 12.81 6.79
CA ARG A 100 -27.47 12.25 5.65
C ARG A 100 -26.01 12.72 5.63
N LEU A 101 -25.73 13.95 6.06
CA LEU A 101 -24.37 14.48 6.06
C LEU A 101 -23.55 13.86 7.20
N CYS A 102 -24.13 13.68 8.38
CA CYS A 102 -23.53 12.95 9.49
C CYS A 102 -23.27 11.50 9.08
N ARG A 103 -24.22 10.84 8.41
CA ARG A 103 -24.03 9.49 7.88
C ARG A 103 -22.84 9.40 6.91
N ILE A 104 -22.69 10.34 5.98
CA ILE A 104 -21.52 10.41 5.09
C ILE A 104 -20.23 10.54 5.90
N ARG A 105 -20.18 11.46 6.88
CA ARG A 105 -19.01 11.65 7.75
C ARG A 105 -18.67 10.40 8.56
N ILE A 106 -19.67 9.75 9.15
CA ILE A 106 -19.49 8.51 9.92
C ILE A 106 -18.92 7.40 9.03
N LEU A 107 -19.50 7.17 7.84
CA LEU A 107 -19.00 6.18 6.90
C LEU A 107 -17.57 6.48 6.46
N THR A 108 -17.24 7.74 6.24
CA THR A 108 -15.87 8.17 5.90
C THR A 108 -14.89 7.92 7.04
N LEU A 109 -15.27 8.20 8.29
CA LEU A 109 -14.44 7.88 9.45
C LEU A 109 -14.28 6.37 9.68
N MET A 110 -15.34 5.60 9.41
CA MET A 110 -15.29 4.14 9.47
C MET A 110 -14.37 3.55 8.39
N SER A 111 -14.19 4.20 7.24
CA SER A 111 -13.25 3.73 6.22
C SER A 111 -11.78 3.82 6.65
N LEU A 112 -11.46 4.60 7.69
CA LEU A 112 -10.12 4.65 8.27
C LEU A 112 -9.83 3.47 9.22
N HIS A 113 -10.84 2.63 9.50
CA HIS A 113 -10.71 1.46 10.37
C HIS A 113 -10.64 0.16 9.56
N CYS A 114 -9.43 -0.40 9.49
CA CYS A 114 -9.17 -1.71 8.92
C CYS A 114 -8.79 -2.70 10.03
N GLU A 115 -9.64 -3.70 10.29
CA GLU A 115 -9.43 -4.70 11.34
C GLU A 115 -9.83 -6.09 10.84
N GLY A 116 -8.95 -7.08 11.07
CA GLY A 116 -9.15 -8.45 10.60
C GLY A 116 -8.95 -8.63 9.10
N TYR A 117 -9.16 -9.87 8.65
CA TYR A 117 -8.90 -10.30 7.27
C TYR A 117 -9.71 -9.55 6.22
N GLU A 118 -11.00 -9.34 6.48
CA GLU A 118 -11.90 -8.57 5.61
C GLU A 118 -11.83 -7.05 5.88
N GLY A 119 -10.90 -6.60 6.73
CA GLY A 119 -10.84 -5.21 7.18
C GLY A 119 -10.68 -4.21 6.03
N ALA A 120 -9.85 -4.53 5.03
CA ALA A 120 -9.61 -3.65 3.88
C ALA A 120 -10.85 -3.57 2.96
N GLU A 121 -11.54 -4.70 2.79
CA GLU A 121 -12.80 -4.76 2.04
C GLU A 121 -13.90 -3.97 2.75
N ALA A 122 -14.09 -4.20 4.04
CA ALA A 122 -15.08 -3.51 4.85
C ALA A 122 -14.84 -1.99 4.86
N ALA A 123 -13.59 -1.57 5.06
CA ALA A 123 -13.19 -0.17 5.01
C ALA A 123 -13.48 0.47 3.64
N SER A 124 -13.12 -0.22 2.55
CA SER A 124 -13.43 0.23 1.19
C SER A 124 -14.94 0.33 0.95
N MET A 125 -15.73 -0.62 1.47
CA MET A 125 -17.19 -0.61 1.32
C MET A 125 -17.83 0.61 2.01
N HIS A 126 -17.34 0.98 3.20
CA HIS A 126 -17.81 2.21 3.88
C HIS A 126 -17.51 3.45 3.06
N LEU A 127 -16.32 3.54 2.45
CA LEU A 127 -15.98 4.64 1.55
C LEU A 127 -16.88 4.67 0.31
N CYS A 128 -17.11 3.52 -0.33
CA CYS A 128 -18.05 3.41 -1.47
C CYS A 128 -19.43 3.96 -1.09
N GLN A 129 -19.95 3.57 0.08
CA GLN A 129 -21.25 4.06 0.56
C GLN A 129 -21.25 5.56 0.85
N ALA A 130 -20.16 6.09 1.43
CA ALA A 130 -20.00 7.52 1.68
C ALA A 130 -19.99 8.32 0.38
N ILE A 131 -19.22 7.88 -0.62
CA ILE A 131 -19.13 8.49 -1.95
C ILE A 131 -20.48 8.44 -2.66
N HIS A 132 -21.14 7.28 -2.66
CA HIS A 132 -22.46 7.13 -3.27
C HIS A 132 -23.49 8.09 -2.66
N GLN A 133 -23.51 8.22 -1.33
CA GLN A 133 -24.39 9.16 -0.64
C GLN A 133 -24.00 10.62 -0.92
N ALA A 134 -22.71 10.94 -0.95
CA ALA A 134 -22.21 12.26 -1.30
C ALA A 134 -22.63 12.66 -2.73
N GLN A 135 -22.58 11.74 -3.68
CA GLN A 135 -23.08 11.93 -5.04
C GLN A 135 -24.60 12.12 -5.06
N THR A 136 -25.33 11.27 -4.34
CA THR A 136 -26.80 11.33 -4.25
C THR A 136 -27.29 12.66 -3.69
N VAL A 137 -26.61 13.20 -2.68
CA VAL A 137 -26.93 14.52 -2.12
C VAL A 137 -26.23 15.66 -2.86
N GLY A 138 -25.57 15.39 -3.99
CA GLY A 138 -24.99 16.38 -4.92
C GLY A 138 -23.79 17.17 -4.38
N LEU A 139 -22.96 16.60 -3.51
CA LEU A 139 -21.76 17.27 -2.98
C LEU A 139 -20.68 17.53 -4.04
N HIS A 140 -20.70 16.79 -5.14
CA HIS A 140 -19.78 16.94 -6.28
C HIS A 140 -20.17 18.07 -7.23
N LEU A 141 -21.37 18.65 -7.07
CA LEU A 141 -21.91 19.68 -7.96
C LEU A 141 -21.77 21.06 -7.32
N ASP A 142 -21.57 22.07 -8.18
CA ASP A 142 -21.60 23.46 -7.75
C ASP A 142 -23.02 23.87 -7.34
N ARG A 143 -23.12 24.73 -6.32
CA ARG A 143 -24.40 25.14 -5.71
C ARG A 143 -24.39 26.62 -5.39
N PRO A 144 -25.53 27.32 -5.59
CA PRO A 144 -25.66 28.71 -5.16
C PRO A 144 -25.37 28.84 -3.65
N GLY A 145 -24.41 29.69 -3.29
CA GLY A 145 -24.05 29.97 -1.89
C GLY A 145 -22.96 29.07 -1.29
N ARG A 146 -22.37 28.15 -2.06
CA ARG A 146 -21.18 27.40 -1.62
C ARG A 146 -19.96 28.31 -1.68
N ALA A 147 -19.19 28.37 -0.59
CA ALA A 147 -17.93 29.11 -0.56
C ALA A 147 -16.76 28.12 -0.66
N PRO A 148 -15.70 28.41 -1.44
CA PRO A 148 -14.46 27.65 -1.37
C PRO A 148 -13.97 27.56 0.08
N GLY A 149 -13.61 26.35 0.53
CA GLY A 149 -13.17 26.11 1.90
C GLY A 149 -14.28 25.90 2.94
N ASP A 150 -15.57 25.87 2.54
CA ASP A 150 -16.63 25.48 3.47
C ASP A 150 -16.55 23.99 3.87
N SER A 151 -17.24 23.61 4.97
CA SER A 151 -17.18 22.24 5.50
C SER A 151 -17.62 21.17 4.48
N LEU A 152 -18.54 21.51 3.56
CA LEU A 152 -19.02 20.55 2.55
C LEU A 152 -18.06 20.42 1.38
N PHE A 153 -17.39 21.50 0.98
CA PHE A 153 -16.26 21.53 0.06
C PHE A 153 -15.14 20.64 0.57
N ASN A 154 -14.73 20.86 1.81
CA ASN A 154 -13.70 20.05 2.47
C ASN A 154 -14.11 18.58 2.59
N LEU A 155 -15.35 18.28 2.99
CA LEU A 155 -15.86 16.91 3.06
C LEU A 155 -15.77 16.18 1.71
N PHE A 156 -16.17 16.84 0.61
CA PHE A 156 -16.09 16.23 -0.72
C PHE A 156 -14.65 15.94 -1.15
N TRP A 157 -13.74 16.91 -0.97
CA TRP A 157 -12.35 16.74 -1.38
C TRP A 157 -11.57 15.78 -0.46
N CYS A 158 -11.96 15.64 0.81
CA CYS A 158 -11.53 14.53 1.66
C CYS A 158 -11.96 13.17 1.09
N LEU A 159 -13.22 13.01 0.68
CA LEU A 159 -13.69 11.78 0.04
C LEU A 159 -12.89 11.46 -1.23
N TRP A 160 -12.61 12.49 -2.04
CA TRP A 160 -11.79 12.35 -3.24
C TRP A 160 -10.38 11.88 -2.92
N GLY A 161 -9.68 12.49 -1.95
CA GLY A 161 -8.34 12.06 -1.56
C GLY A 161 -8.32 10.65 -0.97
N LEU A 162 -9.30 10.34 -0.11
CA LEU A 162 -9.45 9.00 0.48
C LEU A 162 -9.74 7.92 -0.56
N ASP A 163 -10.48 8.23 -1.63
CA ASP A 163 -10.72 7.30 -2.74
C ASP A 163 -9.40 6.88 -3.41
N ARG A 164 -8.46 7.81 -3.62
CA ARG A 164 -7.14 7.50 -4.18
C ARG A 164 -6.28 6.72 -3.17
N MET A 165 -6.32 7.10 -1.89
CA MET A 165 -5.61 6.37 -0.84
C MET A 165 -6.12 4.91 -0.71
N HIS A 166 -7.43 4.70 -0.74
CA HIS A 166 -8.01 3.35 -0.70
C HIS A 166 -7.72 2.57 -1.98
N ALA A 167 -7.69 3.23 -3.14
CA ALA A 167 -7.29 2.60 -4.39
C ALA A 167 -5.85 2.04 -4.31
N CYS A 168 -4.90 2.80 -3.73
CA CYS A 168 -3.53 2.32 -3.60
C CYS A 168 -3.35 1.27 -2.50
N ILE A 169 -3.96 1.46 -1.33
CA ILE A 169 -3.88 0.49 -0.22
C ILE A 169 -4.52 -0.85 -0.59
N GLY A 170 -5.62 -0.80 -1.32
CA GLY A 170 -6.49 -1.94 -1.60
C GLY A 170 -6.32 -2.57 -2.99
N GLY A 171 -5.51 -1.97 -3.87
CA GLY A 171 -5.45 -2.35 -5.29
C GLY A 171 -6.81 -2.26 -5.98
N ARG A 172 -7.59 -1.21 -5.68
CA ARG A 172 -8.98 -1.07 -6.12
C ARG A 172 -9.16 0.05 -7.16
N PRO A 173 -10.18 -0.06 -8.04
CA PRO A 173 -10.53 1.05 -8.91
C PRO A 173 -10.96 2.28 -8.13
N VAL A 174 -10.46 3.44 -8.55
CA VAL A 174 -10.93 4.76 -8.12
C VAL A 174 -12.40 4.94 -8.50
N ILE A 175 -13.24 5.40 -7.56
CA ILE A 175 -14.69 5.54 -7.71
C ILE A 175 -15.07 6.92 -8.27
N LEU A 176 -14.43 7.98 -7.77
CA LEU A 176 -14.68 9.35 -8.17
C LEU A 176 -13.87 9.68 -9.43
N SER A 177 -14.51 9.67 -10.59
CA SER A 177 -13.94 10.18 -11.84
C SER A 177 -13.90 11.71 -11.82
N ASP A 178 -12.77 12.30 -12.19
CA ASP A 178 -12.62 13.75 -12.25
C ASP A 178 -13.57 14.39 -13.30
N CYS A 179 -14.00 13.63 -14.31
CA CYS A 179 -14.95 14.10 -15.33
C CYS A 179 -16.37 14.31 -14.79
N ASP A 180 -16.70 13.70 -13.65
CA ASP A 180 -18.02 13.78 -13.03
C ASP A 180 -18.10 14.85 -11.94
N ILE A 181 -17.04 15.64 -11.73
CA ILE A 181 -16.95 16.63 -10.66
C ILE A 181 -17.25 18.02 -11.22
N GLY A 182 -18.31 18.64 -10.72
CA GLY A 182 -18.76 19.98 -11.14
C GLY A 182 -18.24 21.12 -10.27
N ILE A 183 -17.54 20.83 -9.15
CA ILE A 183 -16.91 21.84 -8.31
C ILE A 183 -15.43 22.03 -8.65
N GLU A 184 -14.96 23.26 -8.44
CA GLU A 184 -13.56 23.59 -8.70
C GLU A 184 -12.62 22.84 -7.75
N LYS A 185 -11.53 22.33 -8.32
CA LYS A 185 -10.43 21.69 -7.60
C LYS A 185 -9.78 22.69 -6.63
N PRO A 186 -9.39 22.28 -5.40
CA PRO A 186 -8.62 23.12 -4.49
C PRO A 186 -7.41 23.71 -5.22
N LYS A 187 -7.39 25.04 -5.32
CA LYS A 187 -6.28 25.77 -5.94
C LYS A 187 -5.23 26.02 -4.88
N ILE A 188 -4.05 25.46 -5.10
CA ILE A 188 -2.86 25.79 -4.33
C ILE A 188 -2.35 27.13 -4.89
N GLN A 189 -2.64 28.23 -4.21
CA GLN A 189 -2.10 29.53 -4.59
C GLN A 189 -0.73 29.71 -3.95
N ASP A 190 0.28 30.08 -4.75
CA ASP A 190 1.67 30.26 -4.26
C ASP A 190 1.81 31.32 -3.16
N ILE A 191 0.80 32.18 -3.00
CA ILE A 191 0.86 33.34 -2.10
C ILE A 191 0.35 32.97 -0.68
N SER A 192 -0.59 32.01 -0.58
CA SER A 192 -1.23 31.61 0.68
C SER A 192 -0.43 30.53 1.42
N PRO A 193 -0.39 30.56 2.77
CA PRO A 193 0.24 29.48 3.53
C PRO A 193 -0.54 28.17 3.31
N ARG A 194 0.18 27.07 3.06
CA ARG A 194 -0.44 25.74 2.85
C ARG A 194 -0.85 25.13 4.18
N SER A 195 -2.09 24.64 4.24
CA SER A 195 -2.61 23.82 5.33
C SER A 195 -2.18 22.35 5.18
N ALA A 196 -2.34 21.55 6.23
CA ALA A 196 -2.09 20.12 6.16
C ALA A 196 -3.01 19.44 5.13
N PHE A 197 -4.26 19.91 5.00
CA PHE A 197 -5.19 19.44 3.99
C PHE A 197 -4.75 19.78 2.56
N ASP A 198 -4.19 20.97 2.32
CA ASP A 198 -3.70 21.35 0.99
C ASP A 198 -2.56 20.43 0.53
N ILE A 199 -1.65 20.10 1.44
CA ILE A 199 -0.53 19.19 1.18
C ILE A 199 -1.03 17.76 0.97
N TRP A 200 -1.93 17.28 1.85
CA TRP A 200 -2.58 15.97 1.67
C TRP A 200 -3.23 15.87 0.29
N PHE A 201 -4.01 16.88 -0.09
CA PHE A 201 -4.70 16.95 -1.36
C PHE A 201 -3.72 16.92 -2.55
N ALA A 202 -2.64 17.70 -2.48
CA ALA A 202 -1.61 17.73 -3.51
C ALA A 202 -0.92 16.37 -3.69
N ILE A 203 -0.65 15.66 -2.58
CA ILE A 203 -0.08 14.30 -2.63
C ILE A 203 -1.09 13.31 -3.21
N SER A 204 -2.37 13.40 -2.83
CA SER A 204 -3.44 12.58 -3.42
C SER A 204 -3.60 12.83 -4.92
N ASP A 205 -3.34 14.05 -5.39
CA ASP A 205 -3.34 14.38 -6.82
C ASP A 205 -2.16 13.78 -7.57
N LEU A 206 -0.97 13.84 -6.97
CA LEU A 206 0.20 13.13 -7.48
C LEU A 206 -0.07 11.62 -7.54
N LEU A 207 -0.71 11.06 -6.51
CA LEU A 207 -1.13 9.66 -6.48
C LEU A 207 -2.13 9.32 -7.61
N SER A 208 -3.05 10.22 -7.95
CA SER A 208 -3.97 10.01 -9.09
C SER A 208 -3.19 9.77 -10.39
N THR A 209 -2.11 10.54 -10.60
CA THR A 209 -1.23 10.36 -11.75
C THR A 209 -0.47 9.04 -11.67
N VAL A 210 0.04 8.65 -10.50
CA VAL A 210 0.70 7.35 -10.31
C VAL A 210 -0.26 6.18 -10.58
N ILE A 211 -1.50 6.23 -10.05
CA ILE A 211 -2.54 5.21 -10.31
C ILE A 211 -2.81 5.05 -11.81
N SER A 212 -2.72 6.14 -12.60
CA SER A 212 -2.91 6.07 -14.05
C SER A 212 -1.92 5.12 -14.75
N LEU A 213 -0.71 4.96 -14.21
CA LEU A 213 0.31 4.03 -14.73
C LEU A 213 -0.11 2.56 -14.62
N TYR A 214 -1.00 2.25 -13.66
CA TYR A 214 -1.46 0.89 -13.36
C TYR A 214 -2.79 0.53 -14.03
N ARG A 215 -3.40 1.46 -14.79
CA ARG A 215 -4.64 1.17 -15.50
C ARG A 215 -4.43 0.07 -16.55
N PRO A 216 -5.44 -0.78 -16.84
CA PRO A 216 -5.30 -1.90 -17.78
C PRO A 216 -4.85 -1.50 -19.19
N SER A 217 -5.13 -0.27 -19.63
CA SER A 217 -4.73 0.26 -20.93
C SER A 217 -3.33 0.89 -20.97
N SER A 218 -2.67 1.03 -19.82
CA SER A 218 -1.38 1.71 -19.69
C SER A 218 -0.23 0.74 -20.00
N ASP A 219 0.91 1.28 -20.44
CA ASP A 219 2.12 0.48 -20.65
C ASP A 219 2.56 -0.16 -19.32
N HIS A 220 2.60 -1.49 -19.30
CA HIS A 220 2.94 -2.28 -18.11
C HIS A 220 4.44 -2.38 -17.83
N THR A 221 5.27 -1.75 -18.66
CA THR A 221 6.73 -1.86 -18.62
C THR A 221 7.43 -0.59 -18.15
N VAL A 222 6.69 0.51 -17.95
CA VAL A 222 7.29 1.83 -17.69
C VAL A 222 6.72 2.45 -16.41
N GLY A 223 7.61 2.77 -15.47
CA GLY A 223 7.32 3.65 -14.34
C GLY A 223 7.47 5.13 -14.70
N TRP A 224 7.36 6.01 -13.70
CA TRP A 224 7.54 7.45 -13.92
C TRP A 224 9.02 7.82 -14.04
N GLU A 225 9.51 7.90 -15.28
CA GLU A 225 10.92 8.24 -15.58
C GLU A 225 11.20 9.73 -15.78
N GLY A 226 10.15 10.55 -15.89
CA GLY A 226 10.28 12.01 -15.96
C GLY A 226 10.63 12.66 -14.63
N GLU A 227 10.62 13.99 -14.61
CA GLU A 227 10.74 14.77 -13.39
C GLU A 227 9.59 14.44 -12.44
N PHE A 228 9.94 14.10 -11.20
CA PHE A 228 8.98 13.85 -10.13
C PHE A 228 9.06 15.01 -9.15
N PRO A 229 7.91 15.60 -8.74
CA PRO A 229 7.91 16.79 -7.92
C PRO A 229 8.57 16.51 -6.57
N ALA A 230 9.46 17.40 -6.13
CA ALA A 230 10.05 17.34 -4.80
C ALA A 230 8.99 17.64 -3.72
N PHE A 231 9.17 17.09 -2.52
CA PHE A 231 8.24 17.31 -1.41
C PHE A 231 8.15 18.79 -1.06
N GLU A 232 9.27 19.51 -1.08
CA GLU A 232 9.36 20.96 -0.83
C GLU A 232 8.53 21.76 -1.85
N GLY A 233 8.42 21.27 -3.10
CA GLY A 233 7.53 21.88 -4.10
C GLY A 233 6.04 21.65 -3.78
N ILE A 234 5.72 20.55 -3.12
CA ILE A 234 4.37 20.19 -2.66
C ILE A 234 4.00 20.86 -1.33
N THR A 235 4.97 21.23 -0.50
CA THR A 235 4.73 22.04 0.70
C THR A 235 4.73 23.54 0.41
N GLY A 236 5.50 23.98 -0.58
CA GLY A 236 5.71 25.39 -0.88
C GLY A 236 6.51 26.12 0.22
N ASP A 237 6.72 27.43 0.03
CA ASP A 237 7.58 28.24 0.88
C ASP A 237 6.90 28.75 2.17
N LYS A 238 5.57 28.67 2.23
CA LYS A 238 4.77 29.18 3.35
C LYS A 238 3.87 28.08 3.87
N LEU A 239 4.07 27.70 5.12
CA LEU A 239 3.22 26.77 5.85
C LEU A 239 2.33 27.55 6.82
N GLN A 240 1.15 27.01 7.12
CA GLN A 240 0.36 27.52 8.24
C GLN A 240 1.05 27.20 9.59
N ASP A 241 0.83 28.06 10.58
CA ASP A 241 1.47 27.97 11.90
C ASP A 241 1.03 26.73 12.71
N ASP A 242 -0.04 26.04 12.29
CA ASP A 242 -0.61 24.87 12.96
C ASP A 242 -0.03 23.52 12.48
N LEU A 243 0.89 23.52 11.50
CA LEU A 243 1.58 22.30 11.09
C LEU A 243 2.66 21.91 12.09
N ASP A 244 2.35 20.96 12.95
CA ASP A 244 3.34 20.33 13.82
C ASP A 244 4.26 19.34 13.07
N PHE A 245 5.36 18.99 13.73
CA PHE A 245 6.37 18.11 13.16
C PHE A 245 5.82 16.72 12.81
N ALA A 246 4.92 16.17 13.65
CA ALA A 246 4.32 14.87 13.42
C ALA A 246 3.37 14.84 12.21
N THR A 247 2.66 15.94 11.96
CA THR A 247 1.81 16.13 10.78
C THR A 247 2.66 16.20 9.51
N LEU A 248 3.75 16.97 9.52
CA LEU A 248 4.68 17.01 8.39
C LEU A 248 5.30 15.65 8.12
N GLY A 249 5.72 14.92 9.17
CA GLY A 249 6.23 13.55 9.03
C GLY A 249 5.22 12.60 8.39
N LEU A 250 3.93 12.69 8.75
CA LEU A 250 2.87 11.90 8.10
C LEU A 250 2.70 12.25 6.62
N LEU A 251 2.72 13.55 6.28
CA LEU A 251 2.56 14.01 4.90
C LEU A 251 3.77 13.59 4.05
N GLU A 252 4.99 13.68 4.59
CA GLU A 252 6.20 13.21 3.93
C GLU A 252 6.19 11.68 3.76
N LEU A 253 5.70 10.92 4.76
CA LEU A 253 5.46 9.48 4.64
C LEU A 253 4.49 9.15 3.49
N TYR A 254 3.37 9.89 3.39
CA TYR A 254 2.42 9.70 2.31
C TYR A 254 3.05 10.00 0.95
N TYR A 255 3.79 11.12 0.84
CA TYR A 255 4.54 11.46 -0.37
C TYR A 255 5.52 10.36 -0.78
N HIS A 256 6.29 9.80 0.16
CA HIS A 256 7.23 8.73 -0.14
C HIS A 256 6.55 7.42 -0.51
N ALA A 257 5.37 7.11 0.06
CA ALA A 257 4.56 5.99 -0.41
C ALA A 257 4.19 6.16 -1.88
N VAL A 258 3.74 7.36 -2.29
CA VAL A 258 3.45 7.67 -3.70
C VAL A 258 4.72 7.57 -4.56
N ALA A 259 5.87 8.00 -4.05
CA ALA A 259 7.15 7.90 -4.75
C ALA A 259 7.59 6.44 -4.99
N ILE A 260 7.41 5.54 -4.00
CA ILE A 260 7.64 4.10 -4.18
C ILE A 260 6.75 3.54 -5.28
N LEU A 261 5.46 3.87 -5.25
CA LEU A 261 4.47 3.41 -6.23
C LEU A 261 4.64 4.02 -7.62
N SER A 262 5.41 5.10 -7.76
CA SER A 262 5.75 5.65 -9.08
C SER A 262 6.69 4.75 -9.89
N CYS A 263 7.29 3.75 -9.25
CA CYS A 263 8.12 2.73 -9.87
C CYS A 263 7.30 1.47 -10.16
N ARG A 264 7.30 1.01 -11.41
CA ARG A 264 6.73 -0.28 -11.82
C ARG A 264 7.85 -1.30 -12.00
N TYR A 265 8.25 -1.96 -10.93
CA TYR A 265 9.30 -2.98 -10.98
C TYR A 265 8.71 -4.38 -11.15
N LYS A 266 9.33 -5.19 -12.01
CA LYS A 266 9.11 -6.65 -12.07
C LYS A 266 10.43 -7.37 -11.82
N VAL A 267 10.41 -8.36 -10.92
CA VAL A 267 11.59 -9.17 -10.52
C VAL A 267 12.32 -9.80 -11.72
N THR A 268 11.62 -10.04 -12.83
CA THR A 268 12.17 -10.63 -14.04
C THR A 268 13.03 -9.68 -14.88
N HIS A 269 13.00 -8.37 -14.65
CA HIS A 269 13.75 -7.36 -15.41
C HIS A 269 14.95 -6.81 -14.61
N ARG A 270 16.00 -7.64 -14.46
CA ARG A 270 17.28 -7.27 -13.80
C ARG A 270 18.07 -6.13 -14.46
N SER A 271 17.64 -5.61 -15.61
CA SER A 271 18.35 -4.55 -16.36
C SER A 271 17.97 -3.12 -15.95
N ASP A 272 17.04 -2.94 -15.00
CA ASP A 272 16.39 -1.66 -14.70
C ASP A 272 16.98 -0.86 -13.52
N GLU A 273 18.08 -1.29 -12.90
CA GLU A 273 18.66 -0.66 -11.69
C GLU A 273 19.11 0.80 -11.87
N SER A 274 19.30 1.26 -13.11
CA SER A 274 19.71 2.64 -13.44
C SER A 274 18.55 3.62 -13.67
N ARG A 275 17.31 3.15 -13.63
CA ARG A 275 16.14 3.98 -13.92
C ARG A 275 15.88 5.00 -12.81
N PRO A 276 15.56 6.27 -13.14
CA PRO A 276 15.19 7.28 -12.15
C PRO A 276 14.08 6.82 -11.19
N SER A 277 13.07 6.11 -11.69
CA SER A 277 11.97 5.60 -10.86
C SER A 277 12.43 4.56 -9.82
N TYR A 278 13.35 3.66 -10.18
CA TYR A 278 13.93 2.66 -9.28
C TYR A 278 14.79 3.30 -8.19
N VAL A 279 15.65 4.27 -8.56
CA VAL A 279 16.46 5.03 -7.59
C VAL A 279 15.55 5.78 -6.61
N ARG A 280 14.49 6.42 -7.11
CA ARG A 280 13.50 7.12 -6.30
C ARG A 280 12.80 6.18 -5.32
N GLN A 281 12.40 4.99 -5.76
CA GLN A 281 11.77 3.97 -4.93
C GLN A 281 12.69 3.56 -3.76
N GLY A 282 13.98 3.29 -4.04
CA GLY A 282 14.95 2.95 -3.01
C GLY A 282 15.18 4.07 -1.99
N LEU A 283 15.32 5.32 -2.44
CA LEU A 283 15.49 6.48 -1.56
C LEU A 283 14.24 6.75 -0.71
N ALA A 284 13.06 6.62 -1.30
CA ALA A 284 11.79 6.80 -0.61
C ALA A 284 11.59 5.76 0.52
N ALA A 285 11.98 4.50 0.29
CA ALA A 285 11.95 3.47 1.33
C ALA A 285 12.85 3.83 2.53
N VAL A 286 14.07 4.29 2.27
CA VAL A 286 14.99 4.74 3.33
C VAL A 286 14.43 5.94 4.10
N ARG A 287 13.81 6.91 3.41
CA ARG A 287 13.19 8.07 4.06
C ARG A 287 11.99 7.68 4.93
N ILE A 288 11.13 6.77 4.46
CA ILE A 288 10.01 6.23 5.26
C ILE A 288 10.52 5.64 6.57
N HIS A 289 11.58 4.83 6.50
CA HIS A 289 12.19 4.25 7.68
C HIS A 289 12.74 5.34 8.63
N SER A 290 13.51 6.31 8.12
CA SER A 290 14.05 7.44 8.90
C SER A 290 12.95 8.19 9.66
N ILE A 291 11.87 8.54 8.96
CA ILE A 291 10.76 9.28 9.54
C ILE A 291 10.08 8.47 10.65
N ALA A 292 9.77 7.20 10.39
CA ALA A 292 9.03 6.36 11.33
C ALA A 292 9.87 5.93 12.55
N ALA A 293 11.16 5.67 12.36
CA ALA A 293 12.03 5.11 13.40
C ALA A 293 12.71 6.18 14.26
N ILE A 294 13.09 7.31 13.67
CA ILE A 294 13.97 8.30 14.30
C ILE A 294 13.22 9.60 14.57
N GLU A 295 12.55 10.13 13.54
CA GLU A 295 12.04 11.51 13.57
C GLU A 295 10.70 11.59 14.32
N CYS A 296 9.73 10.73 13.98
CA CYS A 296 8.36 10.78 14.50
C CYS A 296 7.99 9.54 15.32
N SER A 297 8.97 8.89 15.96
CA SER A 297 8.73 7.67 16.73
C SER A 297 7.60 7.93 17.76
N GLN A 298 6.47 7.23 17.60
CA GLN A 298 5.30 7.27 18.49
C GLN A 298 4.34 8.47 18.34
N GLU A 299 4.59 9.44 17.46
CA GLU A 299 3.79 10.67 17.40
C GLU A 299 2.88 10.79 16.18
N LEU A 300 3.14 9.97 15.14
CA LEU A 300 2.43 10.01 13.87
C LEU A 300 0.91 9.91 14.05
N PRO A 301 0.13 10.78 13.37
CA PRO A 301 -1.32 10.70 13.35
C PRO A 301 -1.86 9.30 12.98
N PRO A 302 -2.99 8.89 13.57
CA PRO A 302 -3.54 7.54 13.44
C PRO A 302 -4.28 7.34 12.10
N LEU A 303 -3.56 7.44 10.98
CA LEU A 303 -4.07 7.18 9.63
C LEU A 303 -3.53 5.86 9.05
N PRO A 304 -4.34 5.13 8.24
CA PRO A 304 -3.94 3.85 7.67
C PRO A 304 -2.77 3.94 6.69
N ILE A 305 -2.43 5.14 6.22
CA ILE A 305 -1.25 5.37 5.39
C ILE A 305 0.06 5.08 6.12
N VAL A 306 0.11 5.24 7.46
CA VAL A 306 1.32 4.98 8.26
C VAL A 306 1.77 3.52 8.16
N PRO A 307 0.94 2.52 8.56
CA PRO A 307 1.35 1.13 8.42
C PRO A 307 1.52 0.70 6.96
N TYR A 308 0.81 1.32 6.01
CA TYR A 308 0.98 1.03 4.59
C TYR A 308 2.32 1.52 4.02
N ALA A 309 2.77 2.73 4.37
CA ALA A 309 4.07 3.25 3.95
C ALA A 309 5.22 2.36 4.45
N LEU A 310 5.15 1.90 5.70
CA LEU A 310 6.12 0.95 6.26
C LEU A 310 6.09 -0.40 5.56
N ALA A 311 4.89 -0.90 5.20
CA ALA A 311 4.74 -2.12 4.39
C ALA A 311 5.43 -1.98 3.02
N LEU A 312 5.25 -0.85 2.34
CA LEU A 312 5.93 -0.54 1.07
C LEU A 312 7.45 -0.49 1.23
N SER A 313 7.95 0.19 2.26
CA SER A 313 9.39 0.26 2.57
C SER A 313 9.99 -1.14 2.83
N MET A 314 9.26 -1.97 3.57
CA MET A 314 9.62 -3.36 3.81
C MET A 314 9.69 -4.16 2.50
N GLY A 315 8.70 -3.98 1.61
CA GLY A 315 8.67 -4.64 0.31
C GLY A 315 9.82 -4.23 -0.61
N VAL A 316 10.16 -2.94 -0.65
CA VAL A 316 11.35 -2.45 -1.39
C VAL A 316 12.63 -3.05 -0.81
N SER A 317 12.75 -3.13 0.52
CA SER A 317 13.92 -3.74 1.18
C SER A 317 14.06 -5.22 0.83
N TYR A 318 12.95 -5.97 0.85
CA TYR A 318 12.93 -7.36 0.41
C TYR A 318 13.32 -7.51 -1.07
N GLN A 319 12.74 -6.70 -1.95
CA GLN A 319 13.05 -6.69 -3.37
C GLN A 319 14.55 -6.40 -3.64
N GLN A 320 15.14 -5.43 -2.93
CA GLN A 320 16.56 -5.10 -3.02
C GLN A 320 17.44 -6.27 -2.55
N PHE A 321 17.03 -6.98 -1.49
CA PHE A 321 17.71 -8.19 -1.05
C PHE A 321 17.67 -9.28 -2.13
N ARG A 322 16.51 -9.52 -2.74
CA ARG A 322 16.32 -10.56 -3.77
C ARG A 322 17.03 -10.26 -5.09
N SER A 323 17.21 -8.98 -5.43
CA SER A 323 17.82 -8.56 -6.70
C SER A 323 19.34 -8.41 -6.62
N SER A 324 19.89 -8.02 -5.47
CA SER A 324 21.31 -7.75 -5.30
C SER A 324 22.17 -9.02 -5.24
N LYS A 325 23.43 -8.90 -5.70
CA LYS A 325 24.48 -9.92 -5.51
C LYS A 325 25.63 -9.44 -4.63
N LEU A 326 25.66 -8.14 -4.31
CA LEU A 326 26.75 -7.55 -3.54
C LEU A 326 26.48 -7.72 -2.05
N ILE A 327 27.44 -8.33 -1.34
CA ILE A 327 27.32 -8.66 0.09
C ILE A 327 26.90 -7.44 0.92
N THR A 328 27.50 -6.27 0.67
CA THR A 328 27.18 -5.05 1.42
C THR A 328 25.75 -4.53 1.15
N HIS A 329 25.21 -4.78 -0.03
CA HIS A 329 23.83 -4.42 -0.36
C HIS A 329 22.84 -5.42 0.24
N LEU A 330 23.18 -6.71 0.24
CA LEU A 330 22.39 -7.75 0.90
C LEU A 330 22.26 -7.47 2.40
N ASP A 331 23.39 -7.21 3.08
CA ASP A 331 23.42 -6.89 4.51
C ASP A 331 22.58 -5.65 4.85
N ARG A 332 22.69 -4.58 4.03
CA ARG A 332 21.88 -3.36 4.20
C ARG A 332 20.39 -3.61 3.99
N ALA A 333 20.03 -4.33 2.93
CA ALA A 333 18.64 -4.63 2.60
C ALA A 333 18.00 -5.52 3.68
N ARG A 334 18.74 -6.52 4.16
CA ARG A 334 18.36 -7.38 5.28
C ARG A 334 18.14 -6.57 6.56
N THR A 335 19.09 -5.71 6.94
CA THR A 335 18.97 -4.82 8.11
C THR A 335 17.73 -3.93 7.99
N SER A 336 17.47 -3.38 6.80
CA SER A 336 16.30 -2.53 6.56
C SER A 336 14.99 -3.31 6.66
N LEU A 337 14.96 -4.55 6.16
CA LEU A 337 13.84 -5.48 6.27
C LEU A 337 13.56 -5.84 7.74
N GLU A 338 14.57 -6.21 8.51
CA GLU A 338 14.47 -6.48 9.96
C GLU A 338 13.93 -5.27 10.74
N ALA A 339 14.45 -4.08 10.43
CA ALA A 339 14.02 -2.86 11.10
C ALA A 339 12.56 -2.50 10.77
N CYS A 340 12.11 -2.70 9.52
CA CYS A 340 10.71 -2.51 9.15
C CYS A 340 9.79 -3.51 9.89
N CYS A 341 10.20 -4.78 10.03
CA CYS A 341 9.44 -5.77 10.79
C CYS A 341 9.21 -5.33 12.24
N THR A 342 10.25 -4.85 12.92
CA THR A 342 10.15 -4.37 14.31
C THR A 342 9.19 -3.18 14.43
N LEU A 343 9.27 -2.19 13.53
CA LEU A 343 8.35 -1.05 13.55
C LEU A 343 6.89 -1.47 13.32
N LEU A 344 6.66 -2.40 12.38
CA LEU A 344 5.33 -2.92 12.08
C LEU A 344 4.77 -3.77 13.24
N GLU A 345 5.60 -4.54 13.95
CA GLU A 345 5.22 -5.26 15.17
C GLU A 345 4.73 -4.30 16.26
N GLU A 346 5.44 -3.19 16.47
CA GLU A 346 5.02 -2.18 17.43
C GLU A 346 3.68 -1.53 17.07
N LEU A 347 3.43 -1.31 15.77
CA LEU A 347 2.16 -0.80 15.26
C LEU A 347 1.04 -1.85 15.28
N GLY A 348 1.37 -3.14 15.33
CA GLY A 348 0.43 -4.26 15.35
C GLY A 348 -0.57 -4.22 16.51
N GLY A 349 -0.20 -3.56 17.62
CA GLY A 349 -1.10 -3.29 18.74
C GLY A 349 -2.27 -2.35 18.42
N LEU A 350 -2.18 -1.61 17.32
CA LEU A 350 -3.14 -0.57 16.87
C LEU A 350 -3.74 -0.89 15.49
N TRP A 351 -2.96 -1.56 14.64
CA TRP A 351 -3.26 -1.82 13.24
C TRP A 351 -3.07 -3.29 12.90
N TYR A 352 -4.18 -3.95 12.54
CA TYR A 352 -4.11 -5.33 12.08
C TYR A 352 -3.23 -5.52 10.84
N SER A 353 -3.28 -4.56 9.91
CA SER A 353 -2.45 -4.55 8.70
C SER A 353 -0.95 -4.57 9.01
N ALA A 354 -0.52 -3.85 10.05
CA ALA A 354 0.87 -3.83 10.47
C ALA A 354 1.30 -5.17 11.04
N GLU A 355 0.47 -5.79 11.90
CA GLU A 355 0.72 -7.13 12.44
C GLU A 355 0.85 -8.18 11.32
N ALA A 356 -0.10 -8.21 10.39
CA ALA A 356 -0.09 -9.15 9.27
C ALA A 356 1.16 -8.98 8.40
N THR A 357 1.53 -7.74 8.11
CA THR A 357 2.70 -7.43 7.28
C THR A 357 4.00 -7.77 8.01
N ALA A 358 4.12 -7.47 9.30
CA ALA A 358 5.29 -7.85 10.07
C ALA A 358 5.51 -9.36 10.11
N ARG A 359 4.44 -10.15 10.27
CA ARG A 359 4.51 -11.61 10.19
C ARG A 359 5.05 -12.10 8.84
N LEU A 360 4.62 -11.48 7.74
CA LEU A 360 5.14 -11.80 6.41
C LEU A 360 6.64 -11.49 6.32
N GLY A 361 7.06 -10.31 6.78
CA GLY A 361 8.47 -9.93 6.80
C GLY A 361 9.34 -10.88 7.65
N ARG A 362 8.84 -11.32 8.81
CA ARG A 362 9.51 -12.33 9.66
C ARG A 362 9.63 -13.68 8.96
N LYS A 363 8.59 -14.12 8.25
CA LYS A 363 8.64 -15.36 7.44
C LYS A 363 9.70 -15.25 6.34
N ALA A 364 9.78 -14.09 5.67
CA ALA A 364 10.80 -13.85 4.65
C ALA A 364 12.22 -13.89 5.22
N LEU A 365 12.46 -13.26 6.37
CA LEU A 365 13.76 -13.29 7.07
C LEU A 365 14.16 -14.71 7.47
N HIS A 366 13.22 -15.51 7.98
CA HIS A 366 13.48 -16.90 8.34
C HIS A 366 13.93 -17.73 7.12
N GLN A 367 13.24 -17.59 5.98
CA GLN A 367 13.65 -18.28 4.74
C GLN A 367 15.02 -17.83 4.23
N ILE A 368 15.34 -16.54 4.39
CA ILE A 368 16.67 -16.00 4.06
C ILE A 368 17.74 -16.70 4.93
N ASP A 369 17.50 -16.85 6.23
CA ASP A 369 18.42 -17.52 7.15
C ASP A 369 18.61 -19.01 6.83
N GLU A 370 17.55 -19.71 6.45
CA GLU A 370 17.63 -21.12 6.05
C GLU A 370 18.47 -21.32 4.78
N ALA A 371 18.34 -20.41 3.81
CA ALA A 371 19.13 -20.45 2.56
C ALA A 371 20.63 -20.20 2.81
N ASP A 372 20.97 -19.26 3.69
CA ASP A 372 22.36 -18.99 4.08
C ASP A 372 23.00 -20.18 4.81
N LEU A 373 22.25 -20.84 5.70
CA LEU A 373 22.71 -22.04 6.42
C LEU A 373 22.92 -23.24 5.47
N GLY A 374 22.06 -23.41 4.46
CA GLY A 374 22.18 -24.44 3.44
C GLY A 374 23.45 -24.31 2.59
N HIS A 375 23.83 -23.08 2.23
CA HIS A 375 25.07 -22.77 1.52
C HIS A 375 26.33 -23.10 2.35
N HIS A 376 26.30 -22.80 3.65
CA HIS A 376 27.42 -23.10 4.55
C HIS A 376 27.62 -24.60 4.81
N GLN A 377 26.56 -25.42 4.75
CA GLN A 377 26.68 -26.87 4.88
C GLN A 377 27.23 -27.54 3.61
N HIS A 378 26.82 -27.10 2.42
CA HIS A 378 27.34 -27.63 1.15
C HIS A 378 28.79 -27.20 0.87
N GLY A 379 29.21 -26.01 1.35
CA GLY A 379 30.60 -25.54 1.25
C GLY A 379 31.60 -26.26 2.19
N ARG A 380 31.10 -26.99 3.20
CA ARG A 380 31.95 -27.70 4.18
C ARG A 380 32.11 -29.20 3.90
N ALA A 381 31.37 -29.74 2.93
CA ALA A 381 31.42 -31.14 2.50
C ALA A 381 32.47 -31.42 1.40
N ALA A 382 33.32 -30.45 1.04
CA ALA A 382 34.51 -30.72 0.21
C ALA A 382 35.70 -31.07 1.10
N SER A 383 35.81 -32.33 1.51
CA SER A 383 37.07 -32.86 2.09
C SER A 383 38.12 -33.06 0.99
N PRO A 384 39.42 -32.84 1.29
CA PRO A 384 40.48 -32.85 0.28
C PRO A 384 40.76 -34.26 -0.20
N ALA A 385 40.52 -34.53 -1.48
CA ALA A 385 41.01 -35.75 -2.11
C ALA A 385 42.55 -35.67 -2.21
N THR A 386 43.21 -36.59 -1.53
CA THR A 386 44.65 -36.84 -1.58
C THR A 386 45.10 -37.29 -2.99
N PRO A 387 46.35 -37.02 -3.38
CA PRO A 387 46.84 -37.29 -4.73
C PRO A 387 47.23 -38.76 -4.86
N THR A 388 46.71 -39.45 -5.88
CA THR A 388 47.16 -40.81 -6.21
C THR A 388 47.78 -40.84 -7.62
N THR A 389 48.89 -41.55 -7.66
CA THR A 389 50.00 -41.53 -8.60
C THR A 389 49.68 -42.13 -9.97
N GLN A 390 50.42 -41.65 -10.96
CA GLN A 390 50.51 -42.07 -12.37
C GLN A 390 50.68 -43.59 -12.59
N ASN A 391 50.13 -44.14 -13.69
CA ASN A 391 50.92 -44.48 -14.89
C ASN A 391 50.08 -45.04 -16.09
N PRO A 392 50.66 -45.06 -17.31
CA PRO A 392 49.94 -44.87 -18.58
C PRO A 392 49.83 -46.14 -19.44
N ARG A 393 48.91 -46.13 -20.42
CA ARG A 393 49.14 -46.80 -21.71
C ARG A 393 48.23 -46.26 -22.81
N ALA A 394 48.87 -45.96 -23.94
CA ALA A 394 48.38 -45.39 -25.18
C ALA A 394 47.62 -46.40 -26.07
N PHE A 395 46.81 -45.89 -27.01
CA PHE A 395 46.68 -46.25 -28.45
C PHE A 395 45.67 -45.23 -29.06
N LEU A 396 46.06 -44.25 -29.90
CA LEU A 396 46.16 -44.28 -31.40
C LEU A 396 44.82 -44.71 -32.06
N SER A 397 44.10 -43.99 -32.94
CA SER A 397 44.36 -42.87 -33.88
C SER A 397 42.98 -42.27 -34.36
N PRO A 398 42.81 -41.62 -35.55
CA PRO A 398 42.62 -40.17 -35.75
C PRO A 398 41.26 -39.78 -36.44
N PRO A 399 40.99 -38.48 -36.74
CA PRO A 399 39.74 -38.02 -37.36
C PRO A 399 39.86 -37.88 -38.89
N PRO A 400 38.76 -37.59 -39.62
CA PRO A 400 38.86 -36.92 -40.91
C PRO A 400 38.21 -35.52 -40.91
N ASP A 401 38.99 -34.58 -41.43
CA ASP A 401 38.60 -33.28 -41.97
C ASP A 401 37.81 -33.41 -43.28
N SER A 402 37.03 -32.37 -43.62
CA SER A 402 36.86 -31.71 -44.94
C SER A 402 35.50 -30.97 -44.95
N SER A 403 35.41 -29.63 -44.94
CA SER A 403 35.82 -28.56 -45.88
C SER A 403 34.61 -27.96 -46.61
N PHE A 404 34.42 -26.63 -46.47
CA PHE A 404 34.07 -25.57 -47.45
C PHE A 404 33.30 -25.98 -48.75
N ASP A 405 32.33 -25.27 -49.34
CA ASP A 405 31.98 -23.83 -49.37
C ASP A 405 30.62 -23.63 -50.13
N PRO A 406 30.12 -22.40 -50.48
CA PRO A 406 28.69 -22.07 -50.56
C PRO A 406 28.21 -21.77 -52.00
N ALA A 407 26.90 -21.55 -52.19
CA ALA A 407 26.41 -20.83 -53.38
C ALA A 407 25.07 -20.14 -53.15
N GLN A 408 25.05 -18.87 -53.59
CA GLN A 408 23.94 -17.93 -53.66
C GLN A 408 22.87 -18.33 -54.71
N GLY A 409 21.66 -17.79 -54.60
CA GLY A 409 20.68 -17.83 -55.69
C GLY A 409 19.37 -17.09 -55.39
N THR A 410 19.21 -15.94 -56.02
CA THR A 410 18.18 -14.91 -55.84
C THR A 410 16.92 -15.14 -56.72
N LEU A 411 15.83 -14.42 -56.41
CA LEU A 411 14.78 -13.85 -57.31
C LEU A 411 13.38 -14.52 -57.47
N SER A 412 12.39 -13.89 -56.80
CA SER A 412 11.15 -13.22 -57.29
C SER A 412 10.08 -13.89 -58.19
N ASN A 413 8.80 -13.80 -57.77
CA ASN A 413 7.59 -13.27 -58.49
C ASN A 413 6.30 -13.60 -57.68
N VAL A 414 5.47 -12.65 -57.21
CA VAL A 414 4.40 -11.83 -57.85
C VAL A 414 3.12 -12.59 -58.28
N ARG A 415 2.02 -12.39 -57.52
CA ARG A 415 0.65 -11.90 -57.90
C ARG A 415 -0.60 -12.70 -57.49
N SER A 416 -1.44 -12.04 -56.66
CA SER A 416 -2.93 -11.88 -56.63
C SER A 416 -3.93 -13.05 -56.61
N GLY A 417 -4.94 -12.91 -55.73
CA GLY A 417 -6.33 -13.33 -55.98
C GLY A 417 -7.08 -13.90 -54.75
N ALA A 418 -8.01 -13.12 -54.18
CA ALA A 418 -9.01 -13.57 -53.18
C ALA A 418 -10.24 -14.24 -53.88
N PRO A 419 -11.35 -14.60 -53.18
CA PRO A 419 -11.53 -15.45 -51.99
C PRO A 419 -12.53 -16.61 -52.28
N SER A 420 -12.60 -17.65 -51.43
CA SER A 420 -13.86 -18.26 -50.93
C SER A 420 -13.69 -19.65 -50.31
N THR A 421 -14.49 -19.85 -49.26
CA THR A 421 -15.16 -21.08 -48.79
C THR A 421 -14.36 -22.20 -48.10
N ALA A 422 -14.91 -22.56 -46.94
CA ALA A 422 -14.53 -23.61 -46.03
C ALA A 422 -14.71 -25.02 -46.60
N LEU A 423 -13.75 -25.91 -46.32
CA LEU A 423 -13.97 -27.26 -45.80
C LEU A 423 -12.62 -27.85 -45.39
N GLY A 424 -12.62 -28.63 -44.30
CA GLY A 424 -11.44 -28.98 -43.52
C GLY A 424 -10.45 -29.93 -44.20
N GLN A 425 -9.19 -29.81 -43.79
CA GLN A 425 -8.18 -30.88 -43.90
C GLN A 425 -7.04 -30.66 -42.90
N GLU A 426 -6.55 -31.77 -42.38
CA GLU A 426 -5.64 -31.95 -41.23
C GLU A 426 -4.30 -31.22 -41.37
N LEU A 427 -3.80 -30.65 -40.26
CA LEU A 427 -2.43 -30.13 -40.14
C LEU A 427 -1.41 -31.27 -39.93
N PRO A 428 -0.21 -31.22 -40.55
CA PRO A 428 0.88 -32.14 -40.24
C PRO A 428 1.56 -31.76 -38.91
N PRO A 429 2.23 -32.72 -38.23
CA PRO A 429 2.84 -32.49 -36.93
C PRO A 429 4.05 -31.55 -37.03
N ARG A 430 4.10 -30.56 -36.13
CA ARG A 430 5.26 -29.66 -35.96
C ARG A 430 6.47 -30.44 -35.41
N PRO A 431 7.70 -30.09 -35.80
CA PRO A 431 8.90 -30.74 -35.28
C PRO A 431 9.09 -30.42 -33.79
N ILE A 432 9.36 -31.47 -33.01
CA ILE A 432 9.73 -31.38 -31.60
C ILE A 432 11.11 -30.71 -31.54
N TYR A 433 11.14 -29.45 -31.07
CA TYR A 433 12.36 -28.87 -30.54
C TYR A 433 12.62 -29.54 -29.19
N SER A 434 13.66 -30.37 -29.13
CA SER A 434 14.25 -30.83 -27.88
C SER A 434 14.80 -29.61 -27.16
N GLN A 435 14.01 -29.10 -26.21
CA GLN A 435 14.44 -28.10 -25.26
C GLN A 435 15.30 -28.84 -24.23
N ASP A 436 16.60 -28.58 -24.23
CA ASP A 436 17.49 -29.02 -23.16
C ASP A 436 16.93 -28.48 -21.83
N ILE A 437 16.36 -29.39 -21.05
CA ILE A 437 15.90 -29.14 -19.68
C ILE A 437 17.17 -28.91 -18.86
N SER A 438 17.59 -27.65 -18.77
CA SER A 438 18.42 -27.21 -17.66
C SER A 438 17.60 -27.44 -16.39
N ALA A 439 18.15 -28.21 -15.46
CA ALA A 439 17.50 -28.50 -14.19
C ALA A 439 17.04 -27.20 -13.50
N PRO A 440 15.82 -27.15 -12.94
CA PRO A 440 15.39 -26.00 -12.16
C PRO A 440 16.31 -25.84 -10.95
N ASP A 441 16.80 -24.62 -10.72
CA ASP A 441 17.52 -24.26 -9.50
C ASP A 441 16.59 -24.52 -8.31
N PRO A 442 16.97 -25.38 -7.34
CA PRO A 442 16.09 -25.76 -6.22
C PRO A 442 15.76 -24.59 -5.28
N GLU A 443 16.46 -23.47 -5.39
CA GLU A 443 16.21 -22.25 -4.62
C GLU A 443 15.06 -21.40 -5.17
N HIS A 444 14.67 -21.62 -6.43
CA HIS A 444 13.65 -20.79 -7.08
C HIS A 444 12.23 -21.11 -6.61
N ASP A 445 11.99 -22.33 -6.11
CA ASP A 445 10.64 -22.78 -5.74
C ASP A 445 10.25 -22.34 -4.31
N SER A 446 11.23 -22.21 -3.40
CA SER A 446 10.98 -21.93 -1.97
C SER A 446 10.54 -20.48 -1.68
N PHE A 447 10.92 -19.52 -2.53
CA PHE A 447 10.61 -18.10 -2.34
C PHE A 447 9.40 -17.63 -3.16
N THR A 448 8.87 -18.44 -4.08
CA THR A 448 7.84 -18.04 -5.05
C THR A 448 6.62 -17.40 -4.41
N ASP A 449 6.13 -17.98 -3.30
CA ASP A 449 4.96 -17.44 -2.59
C ASP A 449 5.25 -16.08 -1.95
N ILE A 450 6.44 -15.90 -1.37
CA ILE A 450 6.86 -14.65 -0.74
C ILE A 450 7.16 -13.58 -1.80
N ASP A 451 7.86 -13.95 -2.86
CA ASP A 451 8.15 -13.08 -4.01
C ASP A 451 6.84 -12.57 -4.64
N THR A 452 5.81 -13.42 -4.75
CA THR A 452 4.47 -13.03 -5.22
C THR A 452 3.82 -12.03 -4.27
N LEU A 453 3.75 -12.36 -2.98
CA LEU A 453 3.12 -11.48 -1.99
C LEU A 453 3.79 -10.10 -1.94
N PHE A 454 5.12 -10.03 -1.89
CA PHE A 454 5.87 -8.77 -1.93
C PHE A 454 5.73 -8.01 -3.25
N GLY A 455 5.65 -8.73 -4.37
CA GLY A 455 5.37 -8.14 -5.67
C GLY A 455 4.02 -7.42 -5.69
N ASP A 456 2.98 -8.06 -5.14
CA ASP A 456 1.63 -7.50 -5.11
C ASP A 456 1.52 -6.23 -4.24
N PHE A 457 2.36 -6.05 -3.20
CA PHE A 457 2.39 -4.77 -2.44
C PHE A 457 2.79 -3.58 -3.31
N LEU A 458 3.62 -3.81 -4.31
CA LEU A 458 4.20 -2.78 -5.18
C LEU A 458 3.41 -2.62 -6.48
N ASP A 459 2.41 -3.47 -6.73
CA ASP A 459 1.59 -3.45 -7.93
C ASP A 459 0.13 -3.08 -7.65
N LEU A 460 -0.21 -1.81 -7.91
CA LEU A 460 -1.58 -1.31 -7.74
C LEU A 460 -2.60 -1.93 -8.71
N SER A 461 -2.15 -2.68 -9.73
CA SER A 461 -3.06 -3.35 -10.67
C SER A 461 -3.69 -4.62 -10.10
N LEU A 462 -3.18 -5.13 -8.97
CA LEU A 462 -3.65 -6.34 -8.34
C LEU A 462 -4.38 -6.03 -7.02
N PRO A 463 -5.54 -6.67 -6.75
CA PRO A 463 -6.21 -6.54 -5.47
C PRO A 463 -5.29 -7.03 -4.33
N THR A 464 -5.13 -6.20 -3.31
CA THR A 464 -4.30 -6.54 -2.15
C THR A 464 -5.12 -7.33 -1.13
N ASN A 465 -4.98 -8.65 -1.10
CA ASN A 465 -5.74 -9.54 -0.19
C ASN A 465 -4.84 -10.26 0.82
N PHE A 466 -3.62 -9.78 1.07
CA PHE A 466 -2.58 -10.48 1.83
C PHE A 466 -2.88 -10.69 3.31
N TRP A 467 -3.93 -10.05 3.82
CA TRP A 467 -4.36 -10.31 5.19
C TRP A 467 -5.00 -11.69 5.29
N ASP A 468 -5.58 -12.21 4.20
CA ASP A 468 -6.25 -13.50 4.17
C ASP A 468 -5.31 -14.63 4.62
N PRO A 469 -5.72 -15.45 5.63
CA PRO A 469 -4.91 -16.54 6.13
C PRO A 469 -4.60 -17.61 5.09
N LEU A 470 -5.34 -17.67 3.97
CA LEU A 470 -5.02 -18.54 2.83
C LEU A 470 -3.60 -18.32 2.29
N PHE A 471 -3.07 -17.10 2.36
CA PHE A 471 -1.71 -16.76 1.93
C PHE A 471 -0.65 -16.96 3.02
N MET A 472 -1.08 -17.25 4.25
CA MET A 472 -0.24 -17.38 5.44
C MET A 472 -0.21 -18.80 6.02
N ALA A 473 -1.02 -19.72 5.48
CA ALA A 473 -1.04 -21.10 5.93
C ALA A 473 0.27 -21.81 5.54
N GLU A 474 0.91 -22.47 6.51
CA GLU A 474 1.86 -23.52 6.20
C GLU A 474 1.09 -24.73 5.63
N PRO A 475 1.67 -25.47 4.66
CA PRO A 475 1.09 -26.75 4.27
C PRO A 475 0.94 -27.62 5.53
N PRO A 476 -0.17 -28.38 5.65
CA PRO A 476 -0.33 -29.28 6.79
C PRO A 476 0.90 -30.20 6.86
N PRO A 477 1.44 -30.49 8.06
CA PRO A 477 2.54 -31.43 8.18
C PRO A 477 2.07 -32.74 7.54
N GLY A 478 2.85 -33.18 6.54
CA GLY A 478 2.47 -34.26 5.63
C GLY A 478 1.92 -35.48 6.37
N THR A 479 0.80 -35.98 5.86
CA THR A 479 0.29 -37.31 6.15
C THR A 479 1.12 -38.39 5.47
#